data_AF-A0A6L7CQZ0-F1
#
_entry.id   AF-A0A6L7CQZ0-F1
#
_cell.length_a   1.000
_cell.length_b   1.000
_cell.length_c   1.000
_cell.angle_alpha   90.00
_cell.angle_beta   90.00
_cell.angle_gamma   90.00
#
_symmetry.space_group_name_H-M   'P 1'
#
loop_
_entity.id
_entity.type
_entity.pdbx_description
1 polymer ?
#
loop_
_entity_poly.entity_id
_entity_poly.type
_entity_poly.pdbx_seq_one_letter_code
_entity_poly.pdbx_strand_id
1 'polypeptide(L)'
;ELTKLKVSNGQLEDALKEVNEATHRYLFWTSDVRPMTIAWPLEIAQDLRRLISLDTFSQLGKASVMMLTSKETILPLFGALILVGCSIYSRRYFTRFLERSAAKVGKVTQDHFWLTLRTLFWSILVASPLPVLWMTLGYGLREAWPYPLAVAIGDGVTATVPLLWVVMICATFARPNGLFIAHFGWPRERVSRGMRYYLMSIGLIVPLIMALMMFDNLDDREFSGSLGRLCFILICGALAVVTLSLKKAGIPLYLNKEGSGDNITNHMLWNMMIGAPLVAILASAVGYLATAQALLARLETSVAIWFLLLVVYHVIRRWMLIQRRRLAFDRAKHRRAEMLAQRARGEEEAHHHSSPEGAIEVDESEVDLDAISAQSLRLVRSILMLIALLS
;
A
#
# COMPACT_ATOMS: atom_id res chain seq x y z
N GLU A 1 46.82 -9.10 -1.90
CA GLU A 1 46.28 -8.62 -0.61
C GLU A 1 44.82 -8.20 -0.69
N LEU A 2 44.43 -7.33 -1.65
CA LEU A 2 43.03 -6.94 -1.88
C LEU A 2 42.05 -8.11 -2.10
N THR A 3 42.49 -9.18 -2.77
CA THR A 3 41.67 -10.38 -2.98
C THR A 3 41.46 -11.19 -1.70
N LYS A 4 42.47 -11.31 -0.83
CA LYS A 4 42.33 -11.94 0.49
C LYS A 4 41.40 -11.15 1.40
N LEU A 5 41.50 -9.81 1.39
CA LEU A 5 40.60 -8.94 2.14
C LEU A 5 39.16 -9.04 1.64
N LYS A 6 38.94 -9.12 0.33
CA LYS A 6 37.59 -9.28 -0.23
C LYS A 6 36.97 -10.64 0.13
N VAL A 7 37.77 -11.70 0.13
CA VAL A 7 37.33 -13.04 0.55
C VAL A 7 37.05 -13.07 2.06
N SER A 8 37.91 -12.48 2.90
CA SER A 8 37.65 -12.44 4.34
C SER A 8 36.43 -11.59 4.70
N ASN A 9 36.18 -10.49 3.97
CA ASN A 9 35.01 -9.66 4.18
C ASN A 9 33.72 -10.38 3.74
N GLY A 10 33.77 -11.11 2.61
CA GLY A 10 32.65 -11.97 2.19
C GLY A 10 32.37 -13.09 3.18
N GLN A 11 33.40 -13.74 3.72
CA GLN A 11 33.24 -14.76 4.77
C GLN A 11 32.65 -14.20 6.06
N LEU A 12 33.00 -12.96 6.42
CA LEU A 12 32.41 -12.24 7.56
C LEU A 12 30.93 -11.91 7.32
N GLU A 13 30.60 -11.47 6.11
CA GLU A 13 29.21 -11.15 5.72
C GLU A 13 28.33 -12.41 5.69
N ASP A 14 28.86 -13.52 5.18
CA ASP A 14 28.17 -14.81 5.17
C ASP A 14 28.02 -15.38 6.58
N ALA A 15 29.06 -15.32 7.40
CA ALA A 15 28.99 -15.72 8.81
C ALA A 15 28.00 -14.87 9.61
N LEU A 16 27.94 -13.55 9.35
CA LEU A 16 26.93 -12.67 9.95
C LEU A 16 25.51 -13.04 9.52
N LYS A 17 25.30 -13.37 8.25
CA LYS A 17 24.00 -13.86 7.76
C LYS A 17 23.61 -15.18 8.42
N GLU A 18 24.53 -16.14 8.49
CA GLU A 18 24.29 -17.45 9.09
C GLU A 18 23.97 -17.34 10.59
N VAL A 19 24.73 -16.52 11.33
CA VAL A 19 24.45 -16.23 12.74
C VAL A 19 23.10 -15.53 12.90
N ASN A 20 22.78 -14.55 12.05
CA ASN A 20 21.49 -13.85 12.11
C ASN A 20 20.32 -14.80 11.81
N GLU A 21 20.48 -15.71 10.83
CA GLU A 21 19.48 -16.70 10.45
C GLU A 21 19.30 -17.78 11.54
N ALA A 22 20.39 -18.26 12.14
CA ALA A 22 20.35 -19.17 13.28
C ALA A 22 19.72 -18.51 14.51
N THR A 23 20.06 -17.26 14.80
CA THR A 23 19.46 -16.46 15.87
C THR A 23 17.96 -16.30 15.64
N HIS A 24 17.55 -15.92 14.43
CA HIS A 24 16.14 -15.84 14.07
C HIS A 24 15.41 -17.17 14.15
N ARG A 25 16.08 -18.32 13.94
CA ARG A 25 15.45 -19.64 14.00
C ARG A 25 15.32 -20.17 15.41
N TYR A 26 16.34 -19.98 16.24
CA TYR A 26 16.43 -20.57 17.58
C TYR A 26 15.97 -19.63 18.71
N LEU A 27 16.23 -18.32 18.61
CA LEU A 27 15.75 -17.33 19.58
C LEU A 27 14.36 -16.78 19.27
N PHE A 28 13.70 -17.25 18.20
CA PHE A 28 12.31 -16.87 17.96
C PHE A 28 11.44 -17.24 19.17
N TRP A 29 11.48 -18.47 19.66
CA TRP A 29 10.55 -18.89 20.72
C TRP A 29 11.03 -18.59 22.16
N THR A 30 12.06 -17.76 22.34
CA THR A 30 12.57 -17.42 23.68
C THR A 30 11.95 -16.12 24.19
N SER A 31 11.60 -16.10 25.48
CA SER A 31 11.08 -14.89 26.13
C SER A 31 12.19 -13.84 26.21
N ASP A 32 12.07 -12.79 25.41
CA ASP A 32 13.06 -11.72 25.29
C ASP A 32 12.94 -10.71 26.44
N VAL A 33 11.73 -10.56 27.01
CA VAL A 33 11.47 -9.58 28.06
C VAL A 33 10.77 -10.23 29.25
N ARG A 34 10.98 -9.68 30.46
CA ARG A 34 10.26 -10.08 31.67
C ARG A 34 8.73 -9.97 31.47
N PRO A 35 7.95 -10.93 32.01
CA PRO A 35 6.49 -10.88 31.95
C PRO A 35 5.97 -9.62 32.65
N MET A 36 4.79 -9.15 32.22
CA MET A 36 4.17 -7.94 32.77
C MET A 36 3.88 -8.10 34.26
N THR A 37 4.55 -7.30 35.09
CA THR A 37 4.28 -7.24 36.54
C THR A 37 3.38 -6.05 36.87
N ILE A 38 2.77 -6.04 38.06
CA ILE A 38 1.94 -4.93 38.55
C ILE A 38 2.76 -3.62 38.66
N ALA A 39 4.09 -3.71 38.75
CA ALA A 39 5.00 -2.58 38.81
C ALA A 39 5.30 -1.94 37.44
N TRP A 40 4.84 -2.52 36.33
CA TRP A 40 5.10 -2.02 34.97
C TRP A 40 4.73 -0.54 34.72
N PRO A 41 3.60 0.00 35.23
CA PRO A 41 3.30 1.43 35.07
C PRO A 41 4.32 2.34 35.76
N LEU A 42 4.95 1.88 36.85
CA LEU A 42 6.00 2.61 37.54
C LEU A 42 7.31 2.59 36.73
N GLU A 43 7.66 1.45 36.13
CA GLU A 43 8.82 1.33 35.22
C GLU A 43 8.67 2.29 34.03
N ILE A 44 7.48 2.36 33.41
CA ILE A 44 7.19 3.33 32.33
C ILE A 44 7.44 4.77 32.79
N ALA A 45 6.95 5.14 33.98
CA ALA A 45 7.11 6.50 34.47
C ALA A 45 8.59 6.84 34.76
N GLN A 46 9.35 5.88 35.27
CA GLN A 46 10.79 6.02 35.52
C GLN A 46 11.57 6.13 34.21
N ASP A 47 11.27 5.29 33.22
CA ASP A 47 11.94 5.30 31.92
C ASP A 47 11.59 6.53 31.11
N LEU A 48 10.34 7.00 31.16
CA LEU A 48 9.94 8.26 30.54
C LEU A 48 10.68 9.44 31.18
N ARG A 49 10.83 9.44 32.51
CA ARG A 49 11.63 10.45 33.21
C ARG A 49 13.11 10.37 32.82
N ARG A 50 13.66 9.16 32.71
CA ARG A 50 15.05 8.92 32.28
C ARG A 50 15.27 9.47 30.87
N LEU A 51 14.37 9.19 29.92
CA LEU A 51 14.42 9.69 28.55
C LEU A 51 14.37 11.22 28.47
N ILE A 52 13.50 11.86 29.26
CA ILE A 52 13.41 13.33 29.34
C ILE A 52 14.67 13.92 30.00
N SER A 53 15.31 13.19 30.91
CA SER A 53 16.52 13.63 31.63
C SER A 53 17.85 13.36 30.92
N LEU A 54 17.91 12.34 30.04
CA LEU A 54 18.93 12.32 28.99
C LEU A 54 18.72 13.60 28.20
N ASP A 55 19.79 14.31 27.87
CA ASP A 55 19.78 15.59 27.15
C ASP A 55 19.21 15.51 25.71
N THR A 56 18.10 14.80 25.52
CA THR A 56 17.39 14.50 24.29
C THR A 56 17.20 15.75 23.47
N PHE A 57 16.70 16.83 24.07
CA PHE A 57 16.50 18.09 23.37
C PHE A 57 17.82 18.75 22.93
N SER A 58 18.89 18.65 23.74
CA SER A 58 20.19 19.18 23.34
C SER A 58 20.84 18.34 22.25
N GLN A 59 20.77 17.01 22.33
CA GLN A 59 21.32 16.10 21.33
C GLN A 59 20.60 16.26 19.99
N LEU A 60 19.26 16.33 20.02
CA LEU A 60 18.43 16.52 18.83
C LEU A 60 18.64 17.91 18.21
N GLY A 61 18.80 18.94 19.05
CA GLY A 61 19.16 20.28 18.60
C GLY A 61 20.52 20.32 17.90
N LYS A 62 21.55 19.72 18.50
CA LYS A 62 22.90 19.66 17.90
C LYS A 62 22.93 18.81 16.63
N ALA A 63 22.22 17.68 16.60
CA ALA A 63 22.06 16.85 15.41
C ALA A 63 21.35 17.61 14.27
N SER A 64 20.31 18.40 14.59
CA SER A 64 19.61 19.23 13.62
C SER A 64 20.53 20.32 13.04
N VAL A 65 21.37 20.94 13.87
CA VAL A 65 22.37 21.93 13.42
C VAL A 65 23.41 21.26 12.52
N MET A 66 23.89 20.07 12.88
CA MET A 66 24.83 19.30 12.06
C MET A 66 24.23 18.92 10.70
N MET A 67 22.96 18.48 10.69
CA MET A 67 22.22 18.19 9.48
C MET A 67 22.04 19.42 8.56
N LEU A 68 21.88 20.61 9.14
CA LEU A 68 21.77 21.86 8.39
C LEU A 68 23.14 22.42 7.93
N THR A 69 24.23 21.99 8.55
CA THR A 69 25.59 22.51 8.26
C THR A 69 26.37 21.59 7.32
N SER A 70 26.07 20.28 7.28
CA SER A 70 26.77 19.33 6.43
C SER A 70 26.35 19.42 4.96
N LYS A 71 27.33 19.42 4.05
CA LYS A 71 27.11 19.50 2.59
C LYS A 71 26.36 18.29 2.03
N GLU A 72 26.55 17.12 2.63
CA GLU A 72 25.93 15.85 2.20
C GLU A 72 24.43 15.79 2.52
N THR A 73 23.99 16.44 3.60
CA THR A 73 22.60 16.39 4.07
C THR A 73 21.77 17.59 3.62
N ILE A 74 22.40 18.74 3.34
CA ILE A 74 21.68 19.97 2.95
C ILE A 74 21.09 19.87 1.54
N LEU A 75 21.81 19.27 0.59
CA LEU A 75 21.36 19.07 -0.80
C LEU A 75 20.08 18.20 -0.88
N PRO A 76 20.03 16.99 -0.28
CA PRO A 76 18.82 16.18 -0.31
C PRO A 76 17.66 16.83 0.47
N LEU A 77 17.93 17.53 1.58
CA LEU A 77 16.91 18.24 2.34
C LEU A 77 16.28 19.37 1.50
N PHE A 78 17.10 20.19 0.85
CA PHE A 78 16.61 21.28 0.01
C PHE A 78 15.87 20.75 -1.23
N GLY A 79 16.39 19.69 -1.85
CA GLY A 79 15.70 18.99 -2.95
C GLY A 79 14.33 18.45 -2.55
N ALA A 80 14.22 17.83 -1.37
CA ALA A 80 12.94 17.36 -0.83
C ALA A 80 11.97 18.52 -0.52
N LEU A 81 12.47 19.63 0.01
CA LEU A 81 11.66 20.80 0.33
C LEU A 81 11.11 21.49 -0.94
N ILE A 82 11.94 21.61 -1.98
CA ILE A 82 11.49 22.05 -3.31
C ILE A 82 10.43 21.10 -3.85
N LEU A 83 10.65 19.79 -3.74
CA LEU A 83 9.74 18.77 -4.24
C LEU A 83 8.37 18.83 -3.52
N VAL A 84 8.36 19.11 -2.21
CA VAL A 84 7.13 19.38 -1.44
C VAL A 84 6.47 20.68 -1.86
N GLY A 85 7.23 21.77 -2.05
CA GLY A 85 6.69 23.04 -2.56
C GLY A 85 6.05 22.89 -3.95
N CYS A 86 6.73 22.20 -4.86
CA CYS A 86 6.23 21.88 -6.20
C CYS A 86 5.01 20.95 -6.14
N SER A 87 4.96 20.00 -5.21
CA SER A 87 3.78 19.17 -4.96
C SER A 87 2.57 20.00 -4.55
N ILE A 88 2.73 20.93 -3.61
CA ILE A 88 1.63 21.78 -3.14
C ILE A 88 1.09 22.63 -4.30
N TYR A 89 1.98 23.20 -5.12
CA TYR A 89 1.58 23.94 -6.32
C TYR A 89 0.86 23.06 -7.35
N SER A 90 1.40 21.89 -7.65
CA SER A 90 0.86 20.95 -8.65
C SER A 90 -0.44 20.27 -8.21
N ARG A 91 -0.81 20.30 -6.92
CA ARG A 91 -2.10 19.77 -6.44
C ARG A 91 -3.31 20.33 -7.19
N ARG A 92 -3.28 21.62 -7.55
CA ARG A 92 -4.35 22.27 -8.33
C ARG A 92 -4.46 21.71 -9.74
N TYR A 93 -3.31 21.39 -10.36
CA TYR A 93 -3.26 20.77 -11.68
C TYR A 93 -3.72 19.32 -11.61
N PHE A 94 -3.33 18.59 -10.57
CA PHE A 94 -3.75 17.21 -10.34
C PHE A 94 -5.26 17.09 -10.11
N THR A 95 -5.88 17.98 -9.33
CA THR A 95 -7.35 17.97 -9.15
C THR A 95 -8.08 18.22 -10.46
N ARG A 96 -7.65 19.23 -11.24
CA ARG A 96 -8.19 19.50 -12.59
C ARG A 96 -7.98 18.32 -13.54
N PHE A 97 -6.85 17.63 -13.44
CA PHE A 97 -6.56 16.44 -14.22
C PHE A 97 -7.50 15.27 -13.86
N LEU A 98 -7.76 15.06 -12.56
CA LEU A 98 -8.71 14.05 -12.08
C LEU A 98 -10.13 14.35 -12.56
N GLU A 99 -10.58 15.60 -12.50
CA GLU A 99 -11.90 16.02 -13.00
C GLU A 99 -12.05 15.75 -14.50
N ARG A 100 -11.05 16.15 -15.31
CA ARG A 100 -11.05 15.89 -16.76
C ARG A 100 -11.00 14.41 -17.09
N SER A 101 -10.30 13.62 -16.27
CA SER A 101 -10.21 12.17 -16.45
C SER A 101 -11.54 11.51 -16.10
N ALA A 102 -12.11 11.83 -14.93
CA ALA A 102 -13.40 11.34 -14.48
C ALA A 102 -14.54 11.66 -15.46
N ALA A 103 -14.55 12.86 -16.06
CA ALA A 103 -15.58 13.26 -17.04
C ALA A 103 -15.55 12.45 -18.36
N LYS A 104 -14.41 11.81 -18.67
CA LYS A 104 -14.24 10.94 -19.85
C LYS A 104 -14.56 9.48 -19.56
N VAL A 105 -14.57 9.07 -18.29
CA VAL A 105 -14.89 7.70 -17.89
C VAL A 105 -16.37 7.41 -18.19
N GLY A 106 -16.64 6.28 -18.84
CA GLY A 106 -18.01 5.87 -19.21
C GLY A 106 -18.46 6.28 -20.61
N LYS A 107 -17.76 7.19 -21.30
CA LYS A 107 -18.02 7.52 -22.72
C LYS A 107 -17.20 6.59 -23.62
N VAL A 108 -17.87 5.72 -24.36
CA VAL A 108 -17.25 4.64 -25.16
C VAL A 108 -16.17 5.14 -26.13
N THR A 109 -16.31 6.36 -26.67
CA THR A 109 -15.34 6.95 -27.61
C THR A 109 -14.13 7.61 -26.95
N GLN A 110 -14.19 7.92 -25.64
CA GLN A 110 -13.17 8.70 -24.94
C GLN A 110 -12.49 7.93 -23.79
N ASP A 111 -13.09 6.84 -23.31
CA ASP A 111 -12.61 6.03 -22.19
C ASP A 111 -11.46 5.10 -22.65
N HIS A 112 -10.23 5.61 -22.57
CA HIS A 112 -9.02 4.85 -22.86
C HIS A 112 -8.41 4.33 -21.56
N PHE A 113 -7.94 3.09 -21.54
CA PHE A 113 -7.20 2.53 -20.40
C PHE A 113 -5.93 3.30 -20.02
N TRP A 114 -5.27 3.91 -21.00
CA TRP A 114 -4.13 4.77 -20.72
C TRP A 114 -4.48 5.88 -19.72
N LEU A 115 -5.74 6.32 -19.69
CA LEU A 115 -6.24 7.26 -18.70
C LEU A 115 -6.16 6.69 -17.27
N THR A 116 -6.50 5.41 -17.07
CA THR A 116 -6.47 4.74 -15.76
C THR A 116 -5.05 4.51 -15.28
N LEU A 117 -4.16 4.08 -16.18
CA LEU A 117 -2.74 3.91 -15.86
C LEU A 117 -2.08 5.25 -15.54
N ARG A 118 -2.40 6.29 -16.32
CA ARG A 118 -1.94 7.66 -16.07
C ARG A 118 -2.45 8.18 -14.73
N THR A 119 -3.72 7.97 -14.39
CA THR A 119 -4.25 8.36 -13.06
C THR A 119 -3.56 7.61 -11.92
N LEU A 120 -3.23 6.33 -12.10
CA LEU A 120 -2.47 5.55 -11.12
C LEU A 120 -1.07 6.14 -10.94
N PHE A 121 -0.34 6.34 -12.04
CA PHE A 121 1.02 6.90 -12.02
C PHE A 121 1.08 8.29 -11.35
N TRP A 122 0.21 9.22 -11.76
CA TRP A 122 0.18 10.55 -11.16
C TRP A 122 -0.28 10.54 -9.70
N SER A 123 -1.14 9.61 -9.29
CA SER A 123 -1.55 9.48 -7.88
C SER A 123 -0.41 9.01 -6.98
N ILE A 124 0.45 8.11 -7.47
CA ILE A 124 1.67 7.67 -6.76
C ILE A 124 2.68 8.82 -6.69
N LEU A 125 2.90 9.52 -7.80
CA LEU A 125 3.83 10.64 -7.88
C LEU A 125 3.41 11.83 -6.99
N VAL A 126 2.10 12.12 -6.91
CA VAL A 126 1.59 13.19 -6.04
C VAL A 126 1.64 12.81 -4.56
N ALA A 127 1.69 11.51 -4.23
CA ALA A 127 1.77 11.00 -2.87
C ALA A 127 3.21 10.89 -2.31
N SER A 128 4.23 10.79 -3.17
CA SER A 128 5.65 10.65 -2.76
C SER A 128 6.31 11.86 -2.05
N PRO A 129 5.89 13.13 -2.20
CA PRO A 129 6.61 14.28 -1.67
C PRO A 129 6.83 14.29 -0.16
N LEU A 130 5.79 13.95 0.61
CA LEU A 130 5.90 13.86 2.08
C LEU A 130 6.81 12.69 2.52
N PRO A 131 6.65 11.46 1.98
CA PRO A 131 7.60 10.37 2.22
C PRO A 131 9.06 10.69 1.85
N VAL A 132 9.29 11.39 0.74
CA VAL A 132 10.65 11.79 0.34
C VAL A 132 11.25 12.77 1.37
N LEU A 133 10.47 13.76 1.83
CA LEU A 133 10.91 14.64 2.91
C LEU A 133 11.17 13.87 4.21
N TRP A 134 10.28 12.94 4.56
CA TRP A 134 10.46 12.10 5.74
C TRP A 134 11.73 11.26 5.65
N MET A 135 11.99 10.68 4.48
CA MET A 135 13.21 9.90 4.21
C MET A 135 14.48 10.73 4.33
N THR A 136 14.50 11.95 3.80
CA THR A 136 15.68 12.83 3.89
C THR A 136 15.92 13.33 5.30
N LEU A 137 14.86 13.57 6.09
CA LEU A 137 14.99 13.83 7.53
C LEU A 137 15.62 12.64 8.25
N GLY A 138 15.15 11.42 7.99
CA GLY A 138 15.69 10.21 8.60
C GLY A 138 17.16 9.96 8.22
N TYR A 139 17.51 10.16 6.96
CA TYR A 139 18.90 10.08 6.49
C TYR A 139 19.80 11.13 7.17
N GLY A 140 19.36 12.38 7.26
CA GLY A 140 20.14 13.43 7.89
C GLY A 140 20.37 13.24 9.39
N LEU A 141 19.40 12.62 10.08
CA LEU A 141 19.53 12.24 11.49
C LEU A 141 20.48 11.06 11.71
N ARG A 142 20.53 10.09 10.78
CA ARG A 142 21.48 8.97 10.82
C ARG A 142 22.94 9.40 10.64
N GLU A 143 23.17 10.42 9.82
CA GLU A 143 24.51 10.94 9.56
C GLU A 143 25.10 11.68 10.79
N ALA A 144 24.26 12.05 11.76
CA ALA A 144 24.66 12.67 13.02
C ALA A 144 25.24 11.65 14.01
N TRP A 145 26.26 10.90 13.58
CA TRP A 145 26.95 9.84 14.34
C TRP A 145 27.39 10.21 15.78
N PRO A 146 27.69 11.48 16.15
CA PRO A 146 28.04 11.83 17.53
C PRO A 146 26.87 11.75 18.51
N TYR A 147 25.63 11.59 18.03
CA TYR A 147 24.41 11.62 18.85
C TYR A 147 23.61 10.31 18.66
N PRO A 148 23.83 9.28 19.50
CA PRO A 148 23.17 7.98 19.36
C PRO A 148 21.64 8.06 19.31
N LEU A 149 21.04 8.95 20.12
CA LEU A 149 19.60 9.18 20.10
C LEU A 149 19.10 9.75 18.77
N ALA A 150 19.86 10.64 18.14
CA ALA A 150 19.48 11.19 16.83
C ALA A 150 19.55 10.11 15.75
N VAL A 151 20.57 9.24 15.79
CA VAL A 151 20.69 8.09 14.89
C VAL A 151 19.50 7.14 15.05
N ALA A 152 19.16 6.77 16.29
CA ALA A 152 18.01 5.90 16.59
C ALA A 152 16.67 6.49 16.11
N ILE A 153 16.49 7.82 16.21
CA ILE A 153 15.32 8.52 15.65
C ILE A 153 15.37 8.48 14.12
N GLY A 154 16.53 8.71 13.51
CA GLY A 154 16.72 8.59 12.06
C GLY A 154 16.38 7.19 11.54
N ASP A 155 16.74 6.14 12.29
CA ASP A 155 16.34 4.76 12.02
C ASP A 155 14.83 4.57 12.07
N GLY A 156 14.16 5.08 13.10
CA GLY A 156 12.69 5.02 13.20
C GLY A 156 11.98 5.81 12.10
N VAL A 157 12.50 6.98 11.73
CA VAL A 157 11.95 7.83 10.66
C VAL A 157 12.06 7.13 9.31
N THR A 158 13.22 6.57 8.98
CA THR A 158 13.41 5.86 7.70
C THR A 158 12.59 4.57 7.62
N ALA A 159 12.46 3.81 8.71
CA ALA A 159 11.65 2.60 8.75
C ALA A 159 10.15 2.87 8.51
N THR A 160 9.65 4.05 8.87
CA THR A 160 8.24 4.44 8.69
C THR A 160 7.91 5.01 7.31
N VAL A 161 8.91 5.27 6.46
CA VAL A 161 8.72 5.85 5.12
C VAL A 161 7.79 5.01 4.23
N PRO A 162 7.98 3.67 4.09
CA PRO A 162 7.11 2.85 3.24
C PRO A 162 5.65 2.87 3.72
N LEU A 163 5.43 2.80 5.03
CA LEU A 163 4.11 2.86 5.63
C LEU A 163 3.43 4.20 5.35
N LEU A 164 4.12 5.31 5.60
CA LEU A 164 3.63 6.67 5.30
C LEU A 164 3.26 6.78 3.81
N TRP A 165 4.09 6.25 2.91
CA TRP A 165 3.85 6.31 1.47
C TRP A 165 2.62 5.51 1.05
N VAL A 166 2.45 4.29 1.54
CA VAL A 166 1.27 3.45 1.27
C VAL A 166 -0.01 4.15 1.74
N VAL A 167 0.00 4.70 2.96
CA VAL A 167 -1.13 5.44 3.53
C VAL A 167 -1.46 6.67 2.67
N MET A 168 -0.44 7.41 2.21
CA MET A 168 -0.61 8.57 1.32
C MET A 168 -1.14 8.18 -0.07
N ILE A 169 -0.71 7.05 -0.65
CA ILE A 169 -1.24 6.53 -1.92
C ILE A 169 -2.71 6.13 -1.76
N CYS A 170 -3.07 5.45 -0.67
CA CYS A 170 -4.45 5.11 -0.38
C CYS A 170 -5.33 6.38 -0.28
N ALA A 171 -4.79 7.44 0.33
CA ALA A 171 -5.45 8.74 0.43
C ALA A 171 -5.69 9.40 -0.93
N THR A 172 -4.71 9.36 -1.84
CA THR A 172 -4.85 9.94 -3.18
C THR A 172 -5.84 9.13 -4.03
N PHE A 173 -5.86 7.81 -3.90
CA PHE A 173 -6.85 6.95 -4.56
C PHE A 173 -8.28 7.14 -4.05
N ALA A 174 -8.44 7.44 -2.75
CA ALA A 174 -9.74 7.63 -2.09
C ALA A 174 -10.40 9.01 -2.34
N ARG A 175 -9.74 9.93 -3.06
CA ARG A 175 -10.31 11.25 -3.39
C ARG A 175 -11.61 11.13 -4.19
N PRO A 176 -12.54 12.12 -4.14
CA PRO A 176 -13.85 12.06 -4.81
C PRO A 176 -13.82 11.73 -6.31
N ASN A 177 -12.80 12.21 -7.02
CA ASN A 177 -12.55 11.94 -8.44
C ASN A 177 -11.32 11.04 -8.66
N GLY A 178 -10.91 10.31 -7.62
CA GLY A 178 -9.76 9.42 -7.60
C GLY A 178 -10.05 8.04 -8.19
N LEU A 179 -9.07 7.15 -8.10
CA LEU A 179 -9.12 5.83 -8.72
C LEU A 179 -10.27 4.97 -8.16
N PHE A 180 -10.51 4.98 -6.85
CA PHE A 180 -11.53 4.12 -6.26
C PHE A 180 -12.96 4.51 -6.66
N ILE A 181 -13.27 5.81 -6.69
CA ILE A 181 -14.63 6.29 -6.95
C ILE A 181 -14.88 6.42 -8.45
N ALA A 182 -14.07 7.24 -9.16
CA ALA A 182 -14.33 7.54 -10.56
C ALA A 182 -13.93 6.39 -11.48
N HIS A 183 -12.91 5.61 -11.10
CA HIS A 183 -12.36 4.60 -11.99
C HIS A 183 -12.83 3.16 -11.69
N PHE A 184 -12.94 2.78 -10.42
CA PHE A 184 -13.43 1.46 -10.04
C PHE A 184 -14.93 1.45 -9.70
N GLY A 185 -15.56 2.61 -9.59
CA GLY A 185 -17.00 2.72 -9.32
C GLY A 185 -17.39 2.34 -7.89
N TRP A 186 -16.45 2.44 -6.93
CA TRP A 186 -16.78 2.13 -5.53
C TRP A 186 -17.70 3.21 -4.94
N PRO A 187 -18.70 2.83 -4.11
CA PRO A 187 -19.58 3.79 -3.47
C PRO A 187 -18.80 4.77 -2.59
N ARG A 188 -19.07 6.08 -2.75
CA ARG A 188 -18.39 7.16 -2.02
C ARG A 188 -18.43 6.97 -0.51
N GLU A 189 -19.57 6.51 0.00
CA GLU A 189 -19.77 6.24 1.43
C GLU A 189 -18.81 5.17 1.96
N ARG A 190 -18.60 4.07 1.22
CA ARG A 190 -17.68 2.99 1.61
C ARG A 190 -16.24 3.50 1.67
N VAL A 191 -15.81 4.25 0.67
CA VAL A 191 -14.47 4.85 0.60
C VAL A 191 -14.26 5.86 1.73
N SER A 192 -15.23 6.75 1.97
CA SER A 192 -15.14 7.73 3.06
C SER A 192 -15.08 7.09 4.45
N ARG A 193 -15.80 5.98 4.64
CA ARG A 193 -15.83 5.24 5.92
C ARG A 193 -14.52 4.52 6.20
N GLY A 194 -13.90 3.91 5.18
CA GLY A 194 -12.56 3.32 5.30
C GLY A 194 -11.47 4.37 5.55
N MET A 195 -11.65 5.58 5.01
CA MET A 195 -10.71 6.70 5.18
C MET A 195 -10.87 7.45 6.51
N ARG A 196 -11.89 7.13 7.32
CA ARG A 196 -12.23 7.86 8.55
C ARG A 196 -11.06 7.97 9.53
N TYR A 197 -10.25 6.91 9.64
CA TYR A 197 -9.12 6.86 10.57
C TYR A 197 -7.76 7.17 9.91
N TYR A 198 -7.74 7.73 8.71
CA TYR A 198 -6.51 8.11 8.04
C TYR A 198 -5.67 9.13 8.80
N LEU A 199 -6.31 10.17 9.35
CA LEU A 199 -5.59 11.15 10.18
C LEU A 199 -5.05 10.50 11.46
N MET A 200 -5.77 9.50 11.99
CA MET A 200 -5.29 8.72 13.12
C MET A 200 -4.11 7.82 12.74
N SER A 201 -4.10 7.20 11.56
CA SER A 201 -2.96 6.37 11.14
C SER A 201 -1.69 7.20 10.95
N ILE A 202 -1.79 8.38 10.34
CA ILE A 202 -0.63 9.29 10.21
C ILE A 202 -0.25 9.91 11.56
N GLY A 203 -1.22 10.35 12.37
CA GLY A 203 -0.96 11.07 13.62
C GLY A 203 -0.59 10.19 14.82
N LEU A 204 -0.94 8.90 14.80
CA LEU A 204 -0.73 7.97 15.91
C LEU A 204 0.15 6.80 15.52
N ILE A 205 -0.17 6.06 14.45
CA ILE A 205 0.53 4.81 14.11
C ILE A 205 1.97 5.11 13.66
N VAL A 206 2.17 6.10 12.78
CA VAL A 206 3.51 6.44 12.28
C VAL A 206 4.45 6.90 13.40
N PRO A 207 4.08 7.86 14.30
CA PRO A 207 4.93 8.24 15.42
C PRO A 207 5.20 7.10 16.41
N LEU A 208 4.21 6.22 16.64
CA LEU A 208 4.42 5.08 17.54
C LEU A 208 5.40 4.05 16.96
N ILE A 209 5.34 3.77 15.66
CA ILE A 209 6.30 2.85 15.02
C ILE A 209 7.69 3.48 15.01
N MET A 210 7.78 4.79 14.77
CA MET A 210 9.04 5.53 14.88
C MET A 210 9.62 5.42 16.30
N ALA A 211 8.80 5.63 17.33
CA ALA A 211 9.21 5.49 18.73
C ALA A 211 9.60 4.03 19.06
N LEU A 212 8.85 3.06 18.56
CA LEU A 212 9.14 1.64 18.75
C LEU A 212 10.52 1.26 18.20
N MET A 213 10.82 1.69 16.97
CA MET A 213 12.11 1.47 16.32
C MET A 213 13.26 2.24 16.98
N MET A 214 12.98 3.46 17.47
CA MET A 214 13.94 4.23 18.25
C MET A 214 14.33 3.49 19.55
N PHE A 215 13.36 2.94 20.28
CA PHE A 215 13.61 2.20 21.52
C PHE A 215 14.33 0.87 21.31
N ASP A 216 14.12 0.22 20.16
CA ASP A 216 14.79 -1.04 19.85
C ASP A 216 16.27 -0.82 19.47
N ASN A 217 16.62 0.36 18.94
CA ASN A 217 17.98 0.73 18.55
C ASN A 217 18.78 1.50 19.62
N LEU A 218 18.15 1.88 20.75
CA LEU A 218 18.83 2.55 21.87
C LEU A 218 19.52 1.52 22.77
N ASP A 219 20.75 1.85 23.19
CA ASP A 219 21.69 1.05 24.01
C ASP A 219 21.04 -0.05 24.87
N ASP A 220 21.48 -1.30 24.64
CA ASP A 220 21.10 -2.55 25.34
C ASP A 220 19.60 -2.90 25.40
N ARG A 221 18.76 -2.29 24.55
CA ARG A 221 17.30 -2.55 24.48
C ARG A 221 16.61 -2.37 25.84
N GLU A 222 17.21 -1.63 26.78
CA GLU A 222 16.70 -1.47 28.15
C GLU A 222 15.27 -0.93 28.16
N PHE A 223 14.97 0.00 27.25
CA PHE A 223 13.67 0.66 27.11
C PHE A 223 12.64 -0.13 26.29
N SER A 224 13.08 -1.17 25.56
CA SER A 224 12.21 -1.97 24.69
C SER A 224 11.15 -2.72 25.53
N GLY A 225 11.54 -3.20 26.71
CA GLY A 225 10.67 -3.98 27.57
C GLY A 225 9.50 -3.21 28.22
N SER A 226 9.69 -1.91 28.46
CA SER A 226 8.72 -1.02 29.11
C SER A 226 8.01 -0.10 28.09
N LEU A 227 8.73 0.89 27.56
CA LEU A 227 8.23 1.90 26.62
C LEU A 227 7.96 1.30 25.23
N GLY A 228 8.87 0.44 24.74
CA GLY A 228 8.66 -0.28 23.47
C GLY A 228 7.40 -1.14 23.51
N ARG A 229 7.19 -1.89 24.60
CA ARG A 229 5.96 -2.66 24.83
C ARG A 229 4.71 -1.79 24.84
N LEU A 230 4.74 -0.65 25.53
CA LEU A 230 3.61 0.29 25.56
C LEU A 230 3.30 0.80 24.15
N CYS A 231 4.31 1.22 23.39
CA CYS A 231 4.14 1.64 21.99
C CYS A 231 3.54 0.51 21.15
N PHE A 232 4.02 -0.72 21.29
CA PHE A 232 3.50 -1.89 20.57
C PHE A 232 2.02 -2.17 20.89
N ILE A 233 1.63 -2.11 22.16
CA ILE A 233 0.22 -2.30 22.59
C ILE A 233 -0.67 -1.22 21.98
N LEU A 234 -0.23 0.03 21.99
CA LEU A 234 -0.99 1.13 21.38
C LEU A 234 -1.08 1.00 19.85
N ILE A 235 -0.02 0.54 19.18
CA ILE A 235 -0.04 0.23 17.73
C ILE A 235 -1.07 -0.85 17.45
N CYS A 236 -1.05 -1.95 18.22
CA CYS A 236 -2.00 -3.05 18.06
C CYS A 236 -3.45 -2.59 18.25
N GLY A 237 -3.71 -1.74 19.25
CA GLY A 237 -5.03 -1.13 19.47
C GLY A 237 -5.46 -0.23 18.31
N ALA A 238 -4.56 0.62 17.81
CA ALA A 238 -4.82 1.49 16.67
C ALA A 238 -5.10 0.68 15.38
N LEU A 239 -4.31 -0.37 15.12
CA LEU A 239 -4.50 -1.29 14.01
C LEU A 239 -5.82 -2.04 14.10
N ALA A 240 -6.23 -2.48 15.29
CA ALA A 240 -7.53 -3.12 15.50
C ALA A 240 -8.68 -2.16 15.15
N VAL A 241 -8.60 -0.89 15.57
CA VAL A 241 -9.60 0.15 15.23
C VAL A 241 -9.64 0.43 13.72
N VAL A 242 -8.48 0.57 13.08
CA VAL A 242 -8.39 0.77 11.62
C VAL A 242 -8.99 -0.44 10.90
N THR A 243 -8.60 -1.65 11.26
CA THR A 243 -9.13 -2.90 10.69
C THR A 243 -10.65 -3.02 10.87
N LEU A 244 -11.18 -2.66 12.04
CA LEU A 244 -12.65 -2.61 12.27
C LEU A 244 -13.35 -1.60 11.36
N SER A 245 -12.71 -0.46 11.10
CA SER A 245 -13.27 0.55 10.20
C SER A 245 -13.31 0.09 8.75
N LEU A 246 -12.27 -0.63 8.30
CA LEU A 246 -12.24 -1.24 6.96
C LEU A 246 -13.26 -2.38 6.84
N LYS A 247 -13.43 -3.21 7.89
CA LYS A 247 -14.49 -4.23 7.93
C LYS A 247 -15.87 -3.58 7.76
N LYS A 248 -16.15 -2.51 8.50
CA LYS A 248 -17.41 -1.74 8.40
C LYS A 248 -17.56 -0.98 7.09
N ALA A 249 -16.46 -0.70 6.38
CA ALA A 249 -16.49 -0.12 5.03
C ALA A 249 -16.90 -1.14 3.96
N GLY A 250 -16.94 -2.44 4.28
CA GLY A 250 -17.38 -3.51 3.38
C GLY A 250 -16.39 -3.78 2.26
N ILE A 251 -15.09 -3.59 2.51
CA ILE A 251 -14.03 -3.98 1.57
C ILE A 251 -13.96 -5.51 1.58
N PRO A 252 -14.25 -6.20 0.47
CA PRO A 252 -14.20 -7.65 0.44
C PRO A 252 -12.74 -8.12 0.47
N LEU A 253 -12.35 -8.87 1.51
CA LEU A 253 -11.06 -9.57 1.56
C LEU A 253 -11.06 -10.78 0.62
N TYR A 254 -12.24 -11.38 0.45
CA TYR A 254 -12.50 -12.48 -0.47
C TYR A 254 -13.70 -12.14 -1.36
N LEU A 255 -13.50 -12.08 -2.68
CA LEU A 255 -14.61 -12.11 -3.65
C LEU A 255 -15.02 -13.57 -3.86
N ASN A 256 -16.33 -13.88 -3.88
CA ASN A 256 -16.85 -15.19 -4.29
C ASN A 256 -16.95 -15.32 -5.83
N LYS A 257 -17.25 -16.53 -6.34
CA LYS A 257 -17.46 -16.79 -7.79
C LYS A 257 -18.48 -15.84 -8.45
N GLU A 258 -19.41 -15.30 -7.65
CA GLU A 258 -20.48 -14.38 -8.07
C GLU A 258 -20.13 -12.89 -7.92
N GLY A 259 -18.96 -12.56 -7.37
CA GLY A 259 -18.55 -11.17 -7.15
C GLY A 259 -19.22 -10.49 -5.95
N SER A 260 -20.02 -11.22 -5.16
CA SER A 260 -20.52 -10.79 -3.86
C SER A 260 -19.42 -10.89 -2.79
N GLY A 261 -19.30 -9.84 -1.98
CA GLY A 261 -18.34 -9.74 -0.88
C GLY A 261 -18.88 -10.19 0.47
N ASP A 262 -20.16 -10.56 0.55
CA ASP A 262 -20.81 -10.96 1.80
C ASP A 262 -20.82 -12.47 1.92
N ASN A 263 -19.70 -13.02 2.42
CA ASN A 263 -19.48 -14.45 2.55
C ASN A 263 -18.97 -14.77 3.94
N ILE A 264 -19.31 -15.95 4.46
CA ILE A 264 -18.86 -16.43 5.78
C ILE A 264 -17.33 -16.45 5.85
N THR A 265 -16.65 -16.85 4.77
CA THR A 265 -15.18 -16.83 4.69
C THR A 265 -14.60 -15.44 4.80
N ASN A 266 -15.23 -14.44 4.19
CA ASN A 266 -14.80 -13.04 4.31
C ASN A 266 -14.96 -12.53 5.75
N HIS A 267 -16.08 -12.83 6.40
CA HIS A 267 -16.29 -12.47 7.82
C HIS A 267 -15.30 -13.17 8.76
N MET A 268 -14.97 -14.44 8.48
CA MET A 268 -13.99 -15.20 9.24
C MET A 268 -12.57 -14.61 9.10
N LEU A 269 -12.14 -14.28 7.87
CA LEU A 269 -10.84 -13.64 7.62
C LEU A 269 -10.74 -12.27 8.29
N TRP A 270 -11.80 -11.45 8.22
CA TRP A 270 -11.85 -10.17 8.91
C TRP A 270 -11.78 -10.32 10.43
N ASN A 271 -12.48 -11.31 11.01
CA ASN A 271 -12.39 -11.60 12.45
C ASN A 271 -10.99 -12.06 12.86
N MET A 272 -10.35 -12.90 12.05
CA MET A 272 -8.97 -13.34 12.28
C MET A 272 -7.98 -12.16 12.23
N MET A 273 -8.15 -11.25 11.26
CA MET A 273 -7.30 -10.06 11.12
C MET A 273 -7.48 -9.07 12.27
N ILE A 274 -8.68 -8.98 12.86
CA ILE A 274 -8.92 -8.19 14.08
C ILE A 274 -8.34 -8.90 15.32
N GLY A 275 -8.40 -10.24 15.35
CA GLY A 275 -7.87 -11.05 16.43
C GLY A 275 -6.34 -11.03 16.52
N ALA A 276 -5.64 -10.95 15.37
CA ALA A 276 -4.17 -10.99 15.34
C ALA A 276 -3.49 -9.91 16.20
N PRO A 277 -3.83 -8.61 16.12
CA PRO A 277 -3.29 -7.59 17.03
C PRO A 277 -3.61 -7.85 18.51
N LEU A 278 -4.78 -8.43 18.83
CA LEU A 278 -5.17 -8.75 20.21
C LEU A 278 -4.33 -9.91 20.78
N VAL A 279 -4.10 -10.94 19.97
CA VAL A 279 -3.21 -12.05 20.33
C VAL A 279 -1.78 -11.55 20.51
N ALA A 280 -1.33 -10.62 19.65
CA ALA A 280 -0.01 -10.01 19.78
C ALA A 280 0.15 -9.21 21.08
N ILE A 281 -0.89 -8.50 21.54
CA ILE A 281 -0.90 -7.84 22.86
C ILE A 281 -0.71 -8.86 23.99
N LEU A 282 -1.45 -9.99 23.94
CA LEU A 282 -1.34 -11.04 24.95
C LEU A 282 0.06 -11.68 24.94
N ALA A 283 0.60 -12.00 23.77
CA ALA A 283 1.96 -12.54 23.63
C ALA A 283 3.00 -11.58 24.20
N SER A 284 2.88 -10.28 23.89
CA SER A 284 3.73 -9.23 24.42
C SER A 284 3.67 -9.13 25.96
N ALA A 285 2.48 -9.28 26.55
CA ALA A 285 2.30 -9.27 28.01
C ALA A 285 2.98 -10.46 28.71
N VAL A 286 3.03 -11.63 28.06
CA VAL A 286 3.69 -12.84 28.57
C VAL A 286 5.22 -12.73 28.50
N GLY A 287 5.77 -11.85 27.65
CA GLY A 287 7.22 -11.66 27.48
C GLY A 287 7.74 -11.93 26.05
N TYR A 288 6.85 -12.30 25.14
CA TYR A 288 7.13 -12.59 23.73
C TYR A 288 7.02 -11.33 22.85
N LEU A 289 7.74 -10.26 23.21
CA LEU A 289 7.66 -8.96 22.51
C LEU A 289 8.23 -9.03 21.10
N ALA A 290 9.47 -9.51 20.94
CA ALA A 290 10.15 -9.56 19.64
C ALA A 290 9.42 -10.47 18.63
N THR A 291 8.88 -11.61 19.07
CA THR A 291 8.07 -12.47 18.19
C THR A 291 6.75 -11.85 17.80
N ALA A 292 6.05 -11.22 18.75
CA ALA A 292 4.78 -10.56 18.46
C ALA A 292 4.98 -9.44 17.43
N GLN A 293 6.06 -8.66 17.56
CA GLN A 293 6.45 -7.65 16.57
C GLN A 293 6.78 -8.26 15.21
N ALA A 294 7.62 -9.31 15.17
CA ALA A 294 8.01 -9.95 13.92
C ALA A 294 6.82 -10.61 13.19
N LEU A 295 5.92 -11.26 13.91
CA LEU A 295 4.70 -11.84 13.34
C LEU A 295 3.74 -10.77 12.83
N LEU A 296 3.54 -9.70 13.59
CA LEU A 296 2.66 -8.61 13.19
C LEU A 296 3.21 -7.88 11.96
N ALA A 297 4.52 -7.62 11.90
CA ALA A 297 5.17 -7.03 10.74
C ALA A 297 5.02 -7.90 9.48
N ARG A 298 5.17 -9.23 9.60
CA ARG A 298 4.93 -10.16 8.48
C ARG A 298 3.48 -10.12 8.02
N LEU A 299 2.53 -10.16 8.96
CA LEU A 299 1.10 -10.04 8.65
C LEU A 299 0.79 -8.74 7.89
N GLU A 300 1.36 -7.60 8.34
CA GLU A 300 1.22 -6.32 7.65
C GLU A 300 1.78 -6.36 6.22
N THR A 301 2.95 -6.99 6.01
CA THR A 301 3.51 -7.15 4.66
C THR A 301 2.62 -7.99 3.75
N SER A 302 2.06 -9.10 4.24
CA SER A 302 1.15 -9.94 3.45
C SER A 302 -0.15 -9.20 3.12
N VAL A 303 -0.70 -8.40 4.06
CA VAL A 303 -1.87 -7.54 3.80
C VAL A 303 -1.55 -6.44 2.78
N ALA A 304 -0.37 -5.84 2.83
CA ALA A 304 0.07 -4.84 1.86
C ALA A 304 0.23 -5.44 0.44
N ILE A 305 0.81 -6.63 0.35
CA ILE A 305 0.91 -7.39 -0.92
C ILE A 305 -0.49 -7.71 -1.44
N TRP A 306 -1.38 -8.24 -0.60
CA TRP A 306 -2.76 -8.52 -0.97
C TRP A 306 -3.49 -7.27 -1.49
N PHE A 307 -3.33 -6.12 -0.84
CA PHE A 307 -3.92 -4.87 -1.28
C PHE A 307 -3.37 -4.43 -2.65
N LEU A 308 -2.06 -4.56 -2.89
CA LEU A 308 -1.44 -4.29 -4.18
C LEU A 308 -2.02 -5.19 -5.28
N LEU A 309 -2.16 -6.49 -5.01
CA LEU A 309 -2.77 -7.46 -5.92
C LEU A 309 -4.24 -7.10 -6.21
N LEU A 310 -4.98 -6.61 -5.22
CA LEU A 310 -6.36 -6.14 -5.39
C LEU A 310 -6.43 -4.94 -6.34
N VAL A 311 -5.50 -3.98 -6.22
CA VAL A 311 -5.42 -2.83 -7.14
C VAL A 311 -5.14 -3.33 -8.56
N VAL A 312 -4.17 -4.22 -8.72
CA VAL A 312 -3.83 -4.84 -10.02
C VAL A 312 -5.04 -5.56 -10.61
N TYR A 313 -5.75 -6.36 -9.82
CA TYR A 313 -6.98 -7.03 -10.23
C TYR A 313 -8.03 -6.06 -10.78
N HIS A 314 -8.29 -4.96 -10.07
CA HIS A 314 -9.29 -3.97 -10.49
C HIS A 314 -8.85 -3.21 -11.74
N VAL A 315 -7.55 -2.97 -11.91
CA VAL A 315 -6.98 -2.42 -13.15
C VAL A 315 -7.20 -3.37 -14.33
N ILE A 316 -6.90 -4.66 -14.18
CA ILE A 316 -7.10 -5.68 -15.23
C ILE A 316 -8.59 -5.87 -15.55
N ARG A 317 -9.44 -5.96 -14.52
CA ARG A 317 -10.89 -6.04 -14.69
C ARG A 317 -11.41 -4.85 -15.49
N ARG A 318 -10.93 -3.64 -15.19
CA ARG A 318 -11.33 -2.46 -15.95
C ARG A 318 -10.80 -2.47 -17.39
N TRP A 319 -9.54 -2.88 -17.60
CA TRP A 319 -8.99 -3.07 -18.95
C TRP A 319 -9.92 -3.94 -19.80
N MET A 320 -10.30 -5.09 -19.26
CA MET A 320 -11.19 -6.04 -19.94
C MET A 320 -12.57 -5.44 -20.24
N LEU A 321 -13.16 -4.70 -19.31
CA LEU A 321 -14.45 -4.02 -19.52
C LEU A 321 -14.39 -2.97 -20.63
N ILE A 322 -13.30 -2.20 -20.72
CA ILE A 322 -13.10 -1.21 -21.78
C ILE A 322 -12.94 -1.92 -23.14
N GLN A 323 -12.14 -2.98 -23.20
CA GLN A 323 -11.98 -3.78 -24.42
C GLN A 323 -13.31 -4.37 -24.90
N ARG A 324 -14.13 -4.90 -23.99
CA ARG A 324 -15.48 -5.42 -24.29
C ARG A 324 -16.38 -4.35 -24.90
N ARG A 325 -16.42 -3.15 -24.29
CA ARG A 325 -17.24 -2.03 -24.81
C ARG A 325 -16.76 -1.54 -26.17
N ARG A 326 -15.45 -1.57 -26.44
CA ARG A 326 -14.86 -1.15 -27.71
C ARG A 326 -15.21 -2.12 -28.84
N LEU A 327 -15.05 -3.43 -28.61
CA LEU A 327 -15.43 -4.48 -29.57
C LEU A 327 -16.92 -4.40 -29.93
N ALA A 328 -17.80 -4.20 -28.93
CA ALA A 328 -19.23 -4.04 -29.18
C ALA A 328 -19.54 -2.78 -30.02
N PHE A 329 -18.82 -1.68 -29.80
CA PHE A 329 -18.97 -0.45 -30.57
C PHE A 329 -18.47 -0.60 -32.01
N ASP A 330 -17.30 -1.21 -32.21
CA ASP A 330 -16.74 -1.45 -33.54
C ASP A 330 -17.66 -2.36 -34.37
N ARG A 331 -18.26 -3.39 -33.74
CA ARG A 331 -19.30 -4.22 -34.36
C ARG A 331 -20.56 -3.45 -34.75
N ALA A 332 -21.04 -2.56 -33.88
CA ALA A 332 -22.20 -1.73 -34.19
C ALA A 332 -21.90 -0.74 -35.33
N LYS A 333 -20.66 -0.26 -35.42
CA LYS A 333 -20.20 0.62 -36.50
C LYS A 333 -20.06 -0.13 -37.83
N HIS A 334 -19.49 -1.33 -37.82
CA HIS A 334 -19.41 -2.21 -39.00
C HIS A 334 -20.79 -2.56 -39.55
N ARG A 335 -21.73 -2.98 -38.68
CA ARG A 335 -23.12 -3.23 -39.09
C ARG A 335 -23.80 -2.02 -39.74
N ARG A 336 -23.55 -0.80 -39.21
CA ARG A 336 -24.09 0.43 -39.82
C ARG A 336 -23.45 0.76 -41.17
N ALA A 337 -22.14 0.52 -41.30
CA ALA A 337 -21.44 0.71 -42.57
C ALA A 337 -21.92 -0.30 -43.63
N GLU A 338 -22.16 -1.56 -43.26
CA GLU A 338 -22.71 -2.60 -44.13
C GLU A 338 -24.14 -2.29 -44.57
N MET A 339 -25.03 -1.86 -43.65
CA MET A 339 -26.39 -1.43 -44.02
C MET A 339 -26.38 -0.22 -44.97
N LEU A 340 -25.46 0.73 -44.79
CA LEU A 340 -25.32 1.88 -45.71
C LEU A 340 -24.74 1.47 -47.06
N ALA A 341 -23.76 0.56 -47.08
CA ALA A 341 -23.21 0.00 -48.32
C ALA A 341 -24.25 -0.84 -49.09
N GLN A 342 -25.09 -1.59 -48.38
CA GLN A 342 -26.21 -2.32 -48.98
C GLN A 342 -27.29 -1.38 -49.52
N ARG A 343 -27.59 -0.26 -48.85
CA ARG A 343 -28.50 0.77 -49.40
C ARG A 343 -27.93 1.45 -50.64
N ALA A 344 -26.62 1.77 -50.64
CA ALA A 344 -25.97 2.37 -51.80
C ALA A 344 -25.90 1.41 -52.99
N ARG A 345 -25.65 0.11 -52.76
CA ARG A 345 -25.70 -0.93 -53.81
C ARG A 345 -27.13 -1.23 -54.28
N GLY A 346 -28.11 -1.20 -53.37
CA GLY A 346 -29.52 -1.38 -53.70
C GLY A 346 -30.15 -0.24 -54.51
N GLU A 347 -29.56 0.97 -54.49
CA GLU A 347 -29.95 2.07 -55.40
C GLU A 347 -29.37 1.90 -56.81
N GLU A 348 -28.24 1.20 -56.99
CA GLU A 348 -27.70 0.84 -58.32
C GLU A 348 -28.40 -0.40 -58.93
N GLU A 349 -28.92 -1.31 -58.10
CA GLU A 349 -29.62 -2.54 -58.56
C GLU A 349 -31.13 -2.36 -58.76
N ALA A 350 -31.71 -1.20 -58.44
CA ALA A 350 -33.14 -0.91 -58.65
C ALA A 350 -33.60 -0.94 -60.13
N HIS A 351 -32.69 -1.20 -61.08
CA HIS A 351 -33.01 -1.34 -62.50
C HIS A 351 -33.00 -2.78 -63.06
N HIS A 352 -32.66 -3.83 -62.29
CA HIS A 352 -32.78 -5.20 -62.80
C HIS A 352 -33.42 -6.20 -61.83
N HIS A 353 -34.49 -6.82 -62.32
CA HIS A 353 -35.44 -7.72 -61.69
C HIS A 353 -34.87 -9.01 -61.06
N SER A 354 -35.51 -9.42 -59.95
CA SER A 354 -35.91 -10.79 -59.53
C SER A 354 -34.89 -11.94 -59.52
N SER A 355 -34.50 -12.41 -58.32
CA SER A 355 -34.79 -13.78 -57.81
C SER A 355 -34.26 -13.97 -56.37
N PRO A 356 -34.84 -14.87 -55.56
CA PRO A 356 -34.52 -15.04 -54.15
C PRO A 356 -33.62 -16.26 -53.94
N GLU A 357 -32.29 -16.09 -53.90
CA GLU A 357 -31.40 -17.17 -53.48
C GLU A 357 -30.05 -16.60 -53.06
N GLY A 358 -29.63 -16.93 -51.84
CA GLY A 358 -28.37 -16.44 -51.28
C GLY A 358 -28.56 -15.45 -50.13
N ALA A 359 -29.47 -15.75 -49.18
CA ALA A 359 -29.23 -15.38 -47.80
C ALA A 359 -27.95 -16.12 -47.38
N ILE A 360 -26.81 -15.47 -47.58
CA ILE A 360 -25.57 -15.84 -46.90
C ILE A 360 -25.87 -15.53 -45.45
N GLU A 361 -26.38 -16.53 -44.74
CA GLU A 361 -26.21 -16.68 -43.31
C GLU A 361 -24.71 -16.57 -43.06
N VAL A 362 -24.26 -15.35 -42.78
CA VAL A 362 -23.01 -15.12 -42.09
C VAL A 362 -23.28 -15.58 -40.66
N ASP A 363 -23.31 -16.90 -40.49
CA ASP A 363 -22.97 -17.59 -39.26
C ASP A 363 -21.46 -17.40 -39.06
N GLU A 364 -21.06 -16.14 -38.83
CA GLU A 364 -19.81 -15.88 -38.13
C GLU A 364 -20.06 -16.37 -36.71
N SER A 365 -19.73 -17.63 -36.51
CA SER A 365 -19.54 -18.31 -35.24
C SER A 365 -19.57 -17.33 -34.08
N GLU A 366 -20.60 -17.44 -33.23
CA GLU A 366 -20.60 -16.93 -31.87
C GLU A 366 -19.41 -17.54 -31.12
N VAL A 367 -18.18 -17.10 -31.43
CA VAL A 367 -17.05 -17.31 -30.57
C VAL A 367 -17.36 -16.48 -29.35
N ASP A 368 -17.79 -17.18 -28.31
CA ASP A 368 -18.21 -16.69 -27.03
C ASP A 368 -17.03 -15.99 -26.34
N LEU A 369 -16.76 -14.75 -26.79
CA LEU A 369 -15.80 -13.83 -26.19
C LEU A 369 -16.19 -13.51 -24.74
N ASP A 370 -17.47 -13.69 -24.39
CA ASP A 370 -17.94 -13.60 -23.02
C ASP A 370 -17.41 -14.80 -22.20
N ALA A 371 -17.34 -16.01 -22.76
CA ALA A 371 -16.67 -17.16 -22.12
C ALA A 371 -15.14 -17.00 -22.02
N ILE A 372 -14.45 -16.55 -23.07
CA ILE A 372 -12.98 -16.38 -23.05
C ILE A 372 -12.55 -15.27 -22.07
N SER A 373 -13.31 -14.16 -22.02
CA SER A 373 -13.04 -13.07 -21.07
C SER A 373 -13.36 -13.49 -19.62
N ALA A 374 -14.43 -14.25 -19.39
CA ALA A 374 -14.73 -14.81 -18.07
C ALA A 374 -13.67 -15.83 -17.60
N GLN A 375 -13.15 -16.66 -18.52
CA GLN A 375 -12.11 -17.65 -18.21
C GLN A 375 -10.77 -16.99 -17.90
N SER A 376 -10.35 -15.98 -18.68
CA SER A 376 -9.12 -15.22 -18.40
C SER A 376 -9.20 -14.45 -17.08
N LEU A 377 -10.35 -13.86 -16.73
CA LEU A 377 -10.53 -13.19 -15.44
C LEU A 377 -10.51 -14.17 -14.26
N ARG A 378 -11.02 -15.40 -14.46
CA ARG A 378 -10.96 -16.49 -13.49
C ARG A 378 -9.52 -16.95 -13.26
N LEU A 379 -8.71 -17.02 -14.32
CA LEU A 379 -7.30 -17.40 -14.27
C LEU A 379 -6.43 -16.33 -13.59
N VAL A 380 -6.66 -15.05 -13.90
CA VAL A 380 -6.02 -13.94 -13.19
C VAL A 380 -6.37 -14.00 -11.70
N ARG A 381 -7.63 -14.26 -11.36
CA ARG A 381 -8.05 -14.38 -9.96
C ARG A 381 -7.40 -15.55 -9.24
N SER A 382 -7.25 -16.71 -9.87
CA SER A 382 -6.57 -17.86 -9.26
C SER A 382 -5.08 -17.59 -9.04
N ILE A 383 -4.40 -16.92 -9.99
CA ILE A 383 -3.00 -16.52 -9.84
C ILE A 383 -2.84 -15.54 -8.68
N LEU A 384 -3.70 -14.51 -8.60
CA LEU A 384 -3.63 -13.54 -7.52
C LEU A 384 -3.93 -14.16 -6.15
N MET A 385 -4.88 -15.10 -6.08
CA MET A 385 -5.14 -15.87 -4.86
C MET A 385 -3.95 -16.74 -4.46
N LEU A 386 -3.30 -17.39 -5.42
CA LEU A 386 -2.13 -18.22 -5.16
C LEU A 386 -0.96 -17.38 -4.64
N ILE A 387 -0.68 -16.23 -5.26
CA ILE A 387 0.36 -15.30 -4.79
C ILE A 387 0.03 -14.79 -3.39
N ALA A 388 -1.23 -14.42 -3.12
CA ALA A 388 -1.66 -13.94 -1.80
C ALA A 388 -1.61 -15.00 -0.70
N LEU A 389 -1.63 -16.28 -1.05
CA LEU A 389 -1.56 -17.41 -0.10
C LEU A 389 -0.10 -17.84 0.14
N LEU A 390 0.79 -17.60 -0.83
CA LEU A 390 2.22 -17.86 -0.75
C LEU A 390 3.02 -16.75 -0.05
N SER A 391 2.49 -15.51 -0.05
CA SER A 391 3.03 -14.35 0.67
C SER A 391 2.53 -14.28 2.10
#